data_AF-A0A3S2K716-F1
#
_entry.id   AF-A0A3S2K716-F1
#
_cell.length_a   1.000
_cell.length_b   1.000
_cell.length_c   1.000
_cell.angle_alpha   90.00
_cell.angle_beta   90.00
_cell.angle_gamma   90.00
#
_symmetry.space_group_name_H-M   'P 1'
#
loop_
_entity.id
_entity.type
_entity.pdbx_description
1 polymer ?
#
loop_
_entity_poly.entity_id
_entity_poly.type
_entity_poly.pdbx_seq_one_letter_code
_entity_poly.pdbx_strand_id
1 'polypeptide(L)' 'LFTDVVMPEMSGRELVDKVRTSHPSLKVLYTTGYTRNAIVHNGTLDFGTELLTKPYTIDELAEKVRKVLDRE' A
#
# COMPACT_ATOMS: atom_id res chain seq x y z
N LEU A 1 2.39 5.12 -6.23
CA LEU A 1 0.94 4.97 -6.05
C LEU A 1 0.63 4.84 -4.57
N PHE A 2 -0.28 5.68 -4.05
CA PHE A 2 -0.83 5.55 -2.70
C PHE A 2 -2.29 5.09 -2.81
N THR A 3 -2.66 3.98 -2.19
CA THR A 3 -4.00 3.38 -2.33
C THR A 3 -4.47 2.67 -1.05
N ASP A 4 -5.78 2.59 -0.84
CA ASP A 4 -6.35 1.72 0.18
C ASP A 4 -6.16 0.25 -0.22
N VAL A 5 -6.09 -0.65 0.76
CA VAL A 5 -6.13 -2.11 0.55
C VAL A 5 -7.54 -2.55 0.15
N VAL A 6 -8.56 -2.00 0.81
CA VAL A 6 -9.97 -2.36 0.59
C VAL A 6 -10.66 -1.19 -0.11
N MET A 7 -11.14 -1.42 -1.33
CA MET A 7 -11.95 -0.45 -2.06
C MET A 7 -13.17 -1.16 -2.68
N PRO A 8 -14.25 -0.42 -3.00
CA PRO A 8 -15.35 -0.96 -3.79
C PRO A 8 -14.85 -1.43 -5.17
N GLU A 9 -15.49 -2.48 -5.71
CA GLU A 9 -15.28 -3.04 -7.06
C GLU A 9 -13.93 -3.73 -7.31
N MET A 10 -12.83 -3.20 -6.79
CA MET A 10 -11.49 -3.81 -6.87
C MET A 10 -10.68 -3.52 -5.61
N SER A 11 -9.83 -4.46 -5.20
CA SER A 11 -8.86 -4.23 -4.13
C SER A 11 -7.72 -3.31 -4.59
N GLY A 12 -7.04 -2.68 -3.63
CA GLY A 12 -5.82 -1.91 -3.91
C GLY A 12 -4.74 -2.76 -4.57
N ARG A 13 -4.71 -4.07 -4.24
CA ARG A 13 -3.78 -5.02 -4.85
C ARG A 13 -4.07 -5.19 -6.32
N GLU A 14 -5.32 -5.42 -6.70
CA GLU A 14 -5.72 -5.56 -8.11
C GLU A 14 -5.43 -4.28 -8.91
N LEU A 15 -5.64 -3.10 -8.29
CA LEU A 15 -5.26 -1.84 -8.91
C LEU A 15 -3.75 -1.77 -9.16
N VAL A 16 -2.93 -2.11 -8.17
CA VAL A 16 -1.47 -2.11 -8.28
C VAL A 16 -0.99 -3.11 -9.33
N ASP A 17 -1.54 -4.31 -9.35
CA ASP A 17 -1.20 -5.35 -10.33
C ASP A 17 -1.49 -4.84 -11.75
N LYS A 18 -2.64 -4.20 -11.98
CA LYS A 18 -2.99 -3.57 -13.27
C LYS A 18 -2.02 -2.44 -13.64
N VAL A 19 -1.71 -1.53 -12.73
CA VAL A 19 -0.84 -0.37 -13.04
C VAL A 19 0.61 -0.83 -13.27
N ARG A 20 1.09 -1.84 -12.55
CA ARG A 20 2.45 -2.38 -12.72
C ARG A 20 2.70 -3.02 -14.07
N THR A 21 1.66 -3.47 -14.78
CA THR A 21 1.81 -3.95 -16.17
C THR A 21 2.38 -2.88 -17.10
N SER A 22 2.07 -1.60 -16.85
CA SER A 22 2.56 -0.45 -17.62
C SER A 22 3.69 0.30 -16.91
N HIS A 23 3.81 0.18 -15.58
CA HIS A 23 4.82 0.86 -14.77
C HIS A 23 5.53 -0.14 -13.83
N PRO A 24 6.48 -0.94 -14.34
CA PRO A 24 7.12 -2.00 -13.53
C PRO A 24 7.90 -1.48 -12.32
N SER A 25 8.47 -0.28 -12.42
CA SER A 25 9.22 0.39 -11.33
C SER A 25 8.33 1.17 -10.36
N LEU A 26 6.99 1.07 -10.49
CA LEU A 26 6.07 1.81 -9.64
C LEU A 26 6.25 1.44 -8.17
N LYS A 27 6.66 2.43 -7.39
CA LYS A 27 6.70 2.36 -5.93
C LYS A 27 5.28 2.51 -5.38
N VAL A 28 4.93 1.66 -4.42
CA VAL A 28 3.56 1.52 -3.91
C VAL A 28 3.57 1.65 -2.40
N LEU A 29 2.64 2.46 -1.88
CA LEU A 29 2.32 2.56 -0.47
C LEU A 29 0.84 2.25 -0.29
N TYR A 30 0.53 1.25 0.53
CA TYR A 30 -0.85 0.91 0.86
C TYR A 30 -1.28 1.61 2.15
N THR A 31 -2.59 1.81 2.31
CA THR A 31 -3.18 2.21 3.59
C THR A 31 -4.36 1.35 3.97
N THR A 32 -4.65 1.21 5.26
CA THR A 32 -5.70 0.34 5.78
C THR A 32 -6.13 0.74 7.19
N GLY A 33 -7.41 0.56 7.53
CA GLY A 33 -7.91 0.65 8.90
C GLY A 33 -7.81 -0.66 9.69
N TYR A 34 -7.39 -1.75 9.06
CA TYR A 34 -7.24 -3.06 9.71
C TYR A 34 -5.81 -3.27 10.20
N THR A 35 -5.63 -4.16 11.18
CA THR A 35 -4.29 -4.53 11.64
C THR A 35 -3.52 -5.23 10.52
N ARG A 36 -2.19 -5.02 10.45
CA ARG A 36 -1.32 -5.68 9.47
C ARG A 36 -1.52 -7.19 9.43
N ASN A 37 -1.68 -7.81 10.60
CA ASN A 37 -1.88 -9.26 10.73
C ASN A 37 -3.19 -9.74 10.07
N ALA A 38 -4.26 -8.95 10.16
CA ALA A 38 -5.55 -9.29 9.53
C ALA A 38 -5.45 -9.29 8.00
N ILE A 39 -4.56 -8.47 7.42
CA ILE A 39 -4.44 -8.30 5.96
C ILE A 39 -3.45 -9.32 5.37
N VAL A 40 -2.36 -9.58 6.07
CA VAL A 40 -1.36 -10.57 5.65
C VAL A 40 -1.94 -11.99 5.74
N HIS A 41 -2.74 -12.29 6.77
CA HIS A 41 -3.36 -13.61 6.92
C HIS A 41 -4.44 -13.89 5.85
N ASN A 42 -5.10 -12.85 5.33
CA ASN A 42 -6.10 -12.96 4.26
C ASN A 42 -5.49 -13.00 2.84
N GLY A 43 -4.17 -13.20 2.72
CA GLY A 43 -3.47 -13.32 1.43
C GLY A 43 -3.49 -12.05 0.58
N THR A 44 -3.84 -10.89 1.16
CA THR A 44 -4.07 -9.66 0.40
C THR A 44 -2.79 -8.86 0.15
N LEU A 45 -1.69 -9.12 0.87
CA LEU A 45 -0.42 -8.44 0.69
C LEU A 45 0.77 -9.37 0.93
N ASP A 46 1.81 -9.24 0.11
CA ASP A 46 3.06 -9.98 0.26
C ASP A 46 3.91 -9.43 1.42
N PHE A 47 4.69 -10.30 2.06
CA PHE A 47 5.69 -9.91 3.05
C PHE A 47 6.67 -8.90 2.42
N GLY A 48 6.83 -7.74 3.07
CA GLY A 48 7.66 -6.64 2.57
C GLY A 48 6.88 -5.48 1.94
N THR A 49 5.55 -5.58 1.83
CA THR A 49 4.73 -4.48 1.32
C THR A 49 4.71 -3.27 2.27
N GLU A 50 4.90 -2.08 1.70
CA GLU A 50 4.80 -0.82 2.41
C GLU A 50 3.35 -0.49 2.75
N LEU A 51 3.10 -0.24 4.04
CA LEU A 51 1.76 -0.04 4.59
C LEU A 51 1.77 1.12 5.59
N LEU A 52 0.72 1.93 5.56
CA LEU A 52 0.38 2.96 6.54
C LEU A 52 -0.99 2.67 7.17
N THR A 53 -1.00 2.37 8.46
CA THR A 53 -2.23 2.03 9.20
C THR A 53 -3.00 3.30 9.58
N LYS A 54 -4.33 3.28 9.45
CA LYS A 54 -5.24 4.36 9.86
C LYS A 54 -5.60 4.21 11.35
N PRO A 55 -5.84 5.32 12.07
CA PRO A 55 -5.64 6.70 11.63
C PRO A 55 -4.14 7.05 11.57
N TYR A 56 -3.78 8.00 10.70
CA TYR A 56 -2.44 8.56 10.59
C TYR A 56 -2.51 10.08 10.41
N THR A 57 -1.45 10.74 10.80
CA THR A 57 -1.20 12.17 10.61
C THR A 57 -0.61 12.46 9.24
N ILE A 58 -0.62 13.73 8.84
CA ILE A 58 0.02 14.19 7.60
C ILE A 58 1.54 13.94 7.65
N ASP A 59 2.16 14.13 8.81
CA ASP A 59 3.61 13.93 8.97
C ASP A 59 4.00 12.47 8.82
N GLU A 60 3.23 11.54 9.40
CA GLU A 60 3.44 10.10 9.21
C GLU A 60 3.28 9.67 7.75
N LEU A 61 2.29 10.25 7.04
CA LEU A 61 2.14 10.02 5.60
C LEU A 61 3.36 10.53 4.83
N ALA A 62 3.81 11.76 5.12
CA ALA A 62 4.94 12.37 4.44
C ALA A 62 6.23 11.58 4.65
N GLU A 63 6.53 11.19 5.89
CA GLU A 63 7.69 10.36 6.23
C GLU A 63 7.64 9.03 5.49
N LYS A 64 6.47 8.38 5.48
CA LYS A 64 6.31 7.08 4.84
C LYS A 64 6.47 7.17 3.33
N VAL A 65 5.86 8.16 2.69
CA VAL A 65 6.02 8.43 1.25
C VAL A 65 7.49 8.68 0.92
N ARG A 66 8.18 9.51 1.71
CA ARG A 66 9.60 9.79 1.52
C ARG A 66 10.44 8.51 1.58
N LYS A 67 10.24 7.70 2.62
CA LYS A 67 10.89 6.40 2.80
C LYS A 67 10.65 5.45 1.63
N VAL A 68 9.43 5.39 1.10
CA VAL A 68 9.12 4.55 -0.06
C VAL A 68 9.87 5.07 -1.29
N LEU A 69 9.84 6.37 -1.53
CA LEU A 69 10.47 6.97 -2.70
C LEU A 69 12.00 6.92 -2.68
N ASP A 70 12.64 6.83 -1.52
CA ASP A 70 14.10 6.85 -1.38
C ASP A 70 14.74 5.45 -1.38
N ARG A 71 13.94 4.38 -1.38
CA ARG A 71 14.46 3.01 -1.55
C ARG A 71 14.92 2.81 -2.99
N GLU A 72 16.15 2.31 -3.16
CA GLU A 72 16.72 1.97 -4.47
C GLU A 72 16.03 0.76 -5.11
#